data_AF-A0A800IG64-F1
#
_entry.id   AF-A0A800IG64-F1
#
_cell.length_a   1.000
_cell.length_b   1.000
_cell.length_c   1.000
_cell.angle_alpha   90.00
_cell.angle_beta   90.00
_cell.angle_gamma   90.00
#
_symmetry.space_group_name_H-M   'P 1'
#
loop_
_entity.id
_entity.type
_entity.pdbx_description
1 polymer ?
#
loop_
_entity_poly.entity_id
_entity_poly.type
_entity_poly.pdbx_seq_one_letter_code
_entity_poly.pdbx_strand_id
1 'polypeptide(L)' 'LMSAAMITVLFFGGWLGPAWFPPLGWFLLKTMALVLLMILIRGSLPRPRYDQLMSFGWKFMLPLALVNLLITGALILI' A
#
# COMPACT_ATOMS: atom_id res chain seq x y z
N LEU A 1 5.51 -5.68 10.14
CA LEU A 1 6.52 -6.25 9.22
C LEU A 1 5.86 -7.11 8.15
N MET A 2 5.04 -8.12 8.51
CA MET A 2 4.28 -8.92 7.53
C MET A 2 3.38 -8.09 6.60
N SER A 3 2.63 -7.13 7.14
CA SER A 3 1.76 -6.26 6.34
C SER A 3 2.54 -5.40 5.35
N ALA A 4 3.70 -4.87 5.76
CA ALA A 4 4.57 -4.10 4.89
C ALA A 4 5.14 -4.97 3.77
N ALA A 5 5.53 -6.22 4.08
CA ALA A 5 5.99 -7.19 3.10
C ALA A 5 4.91 -7.57 2.07
N MET A 6 3.66 -7.75 2.50
CA MET A 6 2.54 -8.00 1.59
C MET A 6 2.30 -6.81 0.65
N ILE A 7 2.38 -5.58 1.16
CA ILE A 7 2.23 -4.37 0.34
C ILE A 7 3.35 -4.26 -0.69
N THR A 8 4.60 -4.55 -0.33
CA THR A 8 5.72 -4.52 -1.28
C THR A 8 5.58 -5.55 -2.40
N VAL A 9 5.12 -6.76 -2.08
CA VAL A 9 4.92 -7.82 -3.08
C VAL A 9 3.75 -7.50 -4.00
N LEU A 10 2.59 -7.14 -3.44
CA LEU A 10 1.36 -6.99 -4.22
C LEU A 10 1.32 -5.72 -5.07
N PHE A 11 1.86 -4.60 -4.56
CA PHE A 11 1.72 -3.29 -5.22
C PHE A 11 3.03 -2.73 -5.77
N PHE A 12 4.17 -2.98 -5.12
CA PHE A 12 5.46 -2.38 -5.52
C PHE A 12 6.36 -3.31 -6.36
N GLY A 13 5.77 -4.36 -6.95
CA GLY A 13 6.48 -5.29 -7.84
C GLY A 13 7.44 -6.26 -7.14
N GLY A 14 7.32 -6.42 -5.81
CA GLY A 14 8.04 -7.43 -5.04
C GLY A 14 9.56 -7.41 -5.25
N TRP A 15 10.05 -8.42 -5.98
CA TRP A 15 11.47 -8.70 -6.20
C TRP A 15 12.00 -8.19 -7.55
N LEU A 16 11.13 -7.59 -8.38
CA LEU A 16 11.52 -6.97 -9.66
C LEU A 16 12.26 -5.66 -9.37
N GLY A 17 13.57 -5.78 -9.21
CA GLY A 17 14.52 -4.67 -9.12
C GLY A 17 15.31 -4.49 -10.42
N PRO A 18 15.98 -3.34 -10.60
CA PRO A 18 16.92 -3.16 -11.70
C PRO A 18 17.94 -4.30 -11.73
N ALA A 19 18.28 -4.81 -12.92
CA ALA A 19 19.11 -6.00 -13.12
C ALA A 19 20.49 -5.97 -12.42
N TRP A 20 20.93 -4.80 -11.96
CA TRP A 20 22.21 -4.56 -11.29
C TRP A 20 22.18 -4.75 -9.77
N PHE A 21 21.01 -4.93 -9.14
CA PHE A 21 20.89 -5.02 -7.68
C PHE A 21 20.35 -6.39 -7.22
N PRO A 22 20.88 -6.97 -6.12
CA PRO A 22 20.35 -8.22 -5.57
C PRO A 22 18.84 -8.11 -5.31
N PRO A 23 18.02 -9.02 -5.86
CA PRO A 23 16.55 -8.97 -5.73
C PRO A 23 16.08 -8.94 -4.27
N LEU A 24 16.78 -9.68 -3.41
CA LEU A 24 16.50 -9.75 -1.97
C LEU A 24 16.80 -8.41 -1.26
N GLY A 25 17.89 -7.74 -1.64
CA GLY A 25 18.28 -6.45 -1.09
C GLY A 25 17.28 -5.35 -1.46
N TRP A 26 16.80 -5.37 -2.70
CA TRP A 26 15.78 -4.42 -3.17
C TRP A 26 14.44 -4.60 -2.46
N PHE A 27 14.02 -5.85 -2.27
CA PHE A 27 12.82 -6.18 -1.52
C PHE A 27 12.88 -5.74 -0.06
N LEU A 28 14.01 -6.02 0.62
CA LEU A 28 14.21 -5.62 2.01
C LEU A 28 14.25 -4.10 2.15
N LEU A 29 14.92 -3.39 1.25
CA LEU A 29 15.00 -1.92 1.27
C LEU A 29 13.60 -1.29 1.17
N LYS A 30 12.79 -1.69 0.19
CA LYS A 30 11.41 -1.20 0.06
C LYS A 30 10.56 -1.54 1.28
N THR A 31 10.71 -2.76 1.81
CA THR A 31 9.95 -3.21 2.98
C THR A 31 10.34 -2.42 4.23
N MET A 32 11.62 -2.16 4.43
CA MET A 32 12.12 -1.32 5.54
C MET A 32 11.65 0.12 5.41
N ALA A 33 11.66 0.70 4.21
CA ALA A 33 11.11 2.02 3.96
C ALA A 33 9.62 2.11 4.37
N LEU A 34 8.80 1.11 3.99
CA LEU A 34 7.40 1.03 4.40
C LEU A 34 7.23 0.87 5.92
N VAL A 35 8.09 0.07 6.57
CA VAL A 35 8.06 -0.10 8.03
C VAL A 35 8.38 1.22 8.73
N LEU A 36 9.40 1.95 8.27
CA LEU A 36 9.76 3.27 8.80
C LEU A 36 8.61 4.27 8.62
N LEU A 37 7.93 4.27 7.46
CA LEU A 37 6.73 5.08 7.25
C LEU A 37 5.61 4.72 8.22
N MET A 38 5.33 3.43 8.45
CA MET A 38 4.33 3.01 9.43
C MET A 38 4.67 3.45 10.86
N ILE A 39 5.95 3.43 11.22
CA ILE A 39 6.42 3.92 12.53
C ILE A 39 6.24 5.44 12.62
N LEU A 40 6.58 6.18 11.56
CA LEU A 40 6.41 7.63 11.51
C LEU A 40 4.93 8.03 11.62
N ILE A 41 4.03 7.33 10.93
CA ILE A 41 2.57 7.55 11.01
C ILE A 41 2.07 7.34 12.44
N ARG A 42 2.55 6.30 13.13
CA ARG A 42 2.21 6.07 14.54
C ARG A 42 2.70 7.18 15.48
N GLY A 43 3.84 7.80 15.17
CA GLY A 43 4.40 8.90 15.95
C GLY A 43 3.78 10.27 15.63
N SER A 44 3.26 10.47 14.42
CA SER A 44 2.79 11.77 13.93
C SER A 44 1.28 11.96 13.98
N LEU A 45 0.48 10.89 13.92
CA LEU A 45 -0.98 11.02 13.96
C LEU A 45 -1.51 11.04 15.40
N PRO A 46 -2.21 12.12 15.82
CA PRO A 46 -3.01 12.09 17.04
C PRO A 46 -4.14 11.07 16.86
N ARG A 47 -4.43 10.28 17.90
CA ARG A 47 -5.36 9.14 17.85
C ARG A 47 -6.71 9.53 17.20
N PRO A 48 -7.00 9.10 15.97
CA PRO A 48 -8.26 9.43 15.32
C PRO A 48 -9.41 8.65 15.98
N ARG A 49 -10.58 9.27 16.06
CA ARG A 49 -11.78 8.62 16.62
C ARG A 49 -12.24 7.49 15.69
N TYR A 50 -12.70 6.37 16.26
CA TYR A 50 -13.14 5.21 15.48
C TYR A 50 -14.23 5.58 14.46
N ASP A 51 -15.17 6.45 14.87
CA ASP A 51 -16.26 6.93 14.00
C ASP A 51 -15.73 7.68 12.77
N GLN A 52 -14.66 8.46 12.92
CA GLN A 52 -14.04 9.19 11.81
C GLN A 52 -13.33 8.24 10.86
N LEU A 53 -12.61 7.25 11.38
CA LEU A 53 -11.95 6.22 10.59
C LEU A 53 -12.96 5.39 9.79
N MET A 54 -14.07 4.99 10.42
CA MET A 54 -15.15 4.24 9.78
C MET A 54 -15.81 5.06 8.68
N SER A 55 -16.11 6.34 8.96
CA SER A 55 -16.70 7.23 7.96
C SER A 55 -15.77 7.45 6.76
N PHE A 56 -14.45 7.56 6.98
CA PHE A 56 -13.47 7.72 5.90
C PHE A 56 -13.34 6.45 5.06
N GLY A 57 -13.24 5.29 5.70
CA GLY A 57 -13.16 3.99 5.03
C GLY A 57 -14.38 3.72 4.16
N TRP A 58 -15.58 3.96 4.69
CA TRP A 58 -16.82 3.66 3.97
C TRP A 58 -17.23 4.71 2.96
N LYS A 59 -17.03 6.01 3.23
CA LYS A 59 -17.46 7.07 2.31
C LYS A 59 -16.44 7.37 1.21
N PHE A 60 -15.15 7.13 1.45
CA PHE A 60 -14.10 7.50 0.49
C PHE A 60 -13.34 6.28 -0.03
N MET A 61 -12.80 5.43 0.85
CA MET A 61 -11.91 4.34 0.39
C MET A 61 -12.66 3.28 -0.41
N LEU A 62 -13.86 2.90 0.01
CA LEU A 62 -14.64 1.85 -0.65
C LEU A 62 -15.14 2.29 -2.04
N PRO A 63 -15.77 3.46 -2.22
CA PRO A 63 -16.16 3.93 -3.55
C PRO A 63 -14.96 4.10 -4.48
N LEU A 64 -13.83 4.60 -3.98
CA LEU A 64 -12.62 4.79 -4.78
C LEU A 64 -12.05 3.46 -5.28
N ALA A 65 -12.05 2.42 -4.44
CA ALA A 65 -11.62 1.07 -4.82
C ALA A 65 -12.52 0.47 -5.91
N LEU A 66 -13.84 0.65 -5.79
CA LEU A 66 -14.80 0.19 -6.80
C LEU A 66 -14.63 0.91 -8.14
N VAL A 67 -14.44 2.22 -8.13
CA VAL A 67 -14.20 3.00 -9.35
C VAL A 67 -12.91 2.54 -10.03
N ASN A 68 -11.82 2.34 -9.28
CA ASN A 68 -10.57 1.86 -9.85
C ASN A 68 -10.72 0.45 -10.46
N LEU A 69 -11.52 -0.42 -9.82
CA LEU A 69 -11.82 -1.76 -10.33
C LEU A 69 -12.64 -1.70 -11.62
N LEU A 70 -13.67 -0.86 -11.69
CA LEU A 70 -14.48 -0.67 -12.90
C LEU A 70 -13.65 -0.12 -14.06
N ILE A 71 -12.79 0.87 -13.81
CA ILE A 71 -11.90 1.45 -14.83
C ILE A 71 -10.94 0.38 -15.36
N THR A 72 -10.28 -0.36 -14.46
CA THR A 72 -9.34 -1.43 -14.86
C THR A 72 -10.06 -2.52 -15.66
N GLY A 73 -11.27 -2.92 -15.24
CA GLY A 73 -12.07 -3.90 -15.99
C GLY A 73 -12.49 -3.40 -17.37
N ALA A 74 -12.91 -2.13 -17.47
CA ALA A 74 -13.27 -1.51 -18.75
C ALA A 74 -12.07 -1.39 -19.71
N LEU A 75 -10.89 -1.01 -19.19
CA LEU A 75 -9.67 -0.91 -19.98
C LEU A 75 -9.17 -2.26 -20.52
N ILE A 76 -9.39 -3.36 -19.80
CA ILE A 76 -9.02 -4.70 -20.25
C ILE A 76 -10.00 -5.24 -21.30
N LEU A 77 -11.27 -4.81 -21.25
CA LEU A 77 -12.32 -5.24 -22.18
C LEU A 77 -12.18 -4.57 -23.56
N ILE A 78 -11.62 -3.36 -23.61
CA ILE A 78 -11.31 -2.61 -24.84
C ILE A 78 -10.00 -3.14 -25.45
#